data_AF-A0A946NM24-F1
#
_entry.id   AF-A0A946NM24-F1
#
_cell.length_a   1.000
_cell.length_b   1.000
_cell.length_c   1.000
_cell.angle_alpha   90.00
_cell.angle_beta   90.00
_cell.angle_gamma   90.00
#
_symmetry.space_group_name_H-M   'P 1'
#
loop_
_entity.id
_entity.type
_entity.pdbx_description
1 polymer ?
#
loop_
_entity_poly.entity_id
_entity_poly.type
_entity_poly.pdbx_seq_one_letter_code
_entity_poly.pdbx_strand_id
1 'polypeptide(L)'
;MATQIASSHAKSLEKQLSHSLSATLALATILKEDSSFPNFDRVAADLIERYGGISNLQLAPNAVISKIFPLKGNELAVGLDLKKIKELLPLLRLRS
;
A
#
# COMPACT_ATOMS: atom_id res chain seq x y z
N MET A 1 0.46 -27.87 -25.52
CA MET A 1 -0.50 -27.48 -24.44
C MET A 1 0.21 -26.96 -23.19
N ALA A 2 1.16 -27.69 -22.58
CA ALA A 2 1.89 -27.25 -21.38
C ALA A 2 2.57 -25.86 -21.54
N THR A 3 3.26 -25.60 -22.65
CA THR A 3 3.92 -24.31 -22.94
C THR A 3 2.94 -23.15 -23.12
N GLN A 4 1.76 -23.43 -23.69
CA GLN A 4 0.69 -22.44 -23.88
C GLN A 4 0.07 -22.03 -22.54
N ILE A 5 -0.16 -23.00 -21.64
CA ILE A 5 -0.65 -22.76 -20.28
C ILE A 5 0.39 -21.96 -19.49
N ALA A 6 1.65 -22.37 -19.49
CA ALA A 6 2.73 -21.65 -18.83
C ALA A 6 2.87 -20.19 -19.31
N SER A 7 2.78 -19.96 -20.63
CA SER A 7 2.82 -18.62 -21.21
C SER A 7 1.59 -17.78 -20.82
N SER A 8 0.40 -18.39 -20.76
CA SER A 8 -0.82 -17.70 -20.31
C SER A 8 -0.73 -17.27 -18.84
N HIS A 9 -0.21 -18.11 -17.96
CA HIS A 9 0.03 -17.76 -16.55
C HIS A 9 1.07 -16.64 -16.39
N ALA A 10 2.19 -16.71 -17.12
CA ALA A 10 3.21 -15.67 -17.11
C ALA A 10 2.63 -14.31 -17.52
N LYS A 11 1.82 -14.28 -18.60
CA LYS A 11 1.12 -13.06 -19.04
C LYS A 11 0.12 -12.55 -18.00
N SER A 12 -0.58 -13.44 -17.30
CA SER A 12 -1.51 -13.03 -16.25
C SER A 12 -0.79 -12.38 -15.07
N LEU A 13 0.36 -12.94 -14.66
CA LEU A 13 1.21 -12.36 -13.62
C LEU A 13 1.78 -11.01 -14.05
N GLU A 14 2.31 -10.92 -15.26
CA GLU A 14 2.83 -9.67 -15.81
C GLU A 14 1.74 -8.58 -15.82
N LYS A 15 0.53 -8.93 -16.29
CA LYS A 15 -0.61 -8.02 -16.28
C LYS A 15 -1.00 -7.58 -14.87
N GLN A 16 -1.03 -8.49 -13.90
CA GLN A 16 -1.30 -8.14 -12.50
C GLN A 16 -0.24 -7.19 -11.94
N LEU A 17 1.04 -7.45 -12.21
CA LEU A 17 2.14 -6.58 -11.78
C LEU A 17 2.07 -5.19 -12.41
N SER A 18 1.86 -5.11 -13.73
CA SER A 18 1.68 -3.83 -14.43
C SER A 18 0.49 -3.05 -13.86
N HIS A 19 -0.62 -3.74 -13.56
CA HIS A 19 -1.80 -3.10 -13.00
C HIS A 19 -1.55 -2.52 -11.60
N SER A 20 -0.91 -3.29 -10.71
CA SER A 20 -0.54 -2.83 -9.37
C SER A 20 0.44 -1.65 -9.41
N LEU A 21 1.40 -1.67 -10.36
CA LEU A 21 2.34 -0.58 -10.54
C LEU A 21 1.64 0.70 -11.05
N SER A 22 0.76 0.59 -12.05
CA SER A 22 -0.01 1.72 -12.54
C SER A 22 -0.88 2.36 -11.46
N ALA A 23 -1.54 1.55 -10.62
CA ALA A 23 -2.31 2.04 -9.47
C ALA A 23 -1.42 2.79 -8.47
N THR A 24 -0.24 2.24 -8.17
CA THR A 24 0.75 2.87 -7.28
C THR A 24 1.23 4.21 -7.83
N LEU A 25 1.52 4.29 -9.14
CA LEU A 25 1.97 5.52 -9.80
C LEU A 25 0.85 6.56 -9.86
N ALA A 26 -0.39 6.16 -10.17
CA ALA A 26 -1.53 7.06 -10.14
C ALA A 26 -1.75 7.64 -8.74
N LEU A 27 -1.65 6.80 -7.70
CA LEU A 27 -1.72 7.24 -6.31
C LEU A 27 -0.60 8.23 -5.98
N ALA A 28 0.64 7.93 -6.38
CA ALA A 28 1.79 8.83 -6.18
C ALA A 28 1.60 10.19 -6.85
N THR A 29 0.97 10.23 -8.03
CA THR A 29 0.61 11.48 -8.72
C THR A 29 -0.46 12.26 -7.98
N ILE A 30 -1.55 11.61 -7.56
CA ILE A 30 -2.63 12.28 -6.80
C ILE A 30 -2.11 12.84 -5.47
N LEU A 31 -1.25 12.09 -4.78
CA LEU A 31 -0.62 12.50 -3.52
C LEU A 31 0.38 13.65 -3.70
N LYS A 32 0.87 13.90 -4.92
CA LYS A 32 1.78 15.00 -5.23
C LYS A 32 1.04 16.33 -5.39
N GLU A 33 -0.24 16.30 -5.80
CA GLU A 33 -1.01 17.51 -6.09
C GLU A 33 -1.82 18.04 -4.90
N ASP A 34 -2.25 17.19 -3.97
CA ASP A 34 -3.01 17.64 -2.79
C ASP A 34 -2.61 16.89 -1.51
N SER A 35 -1.94 17.60 -0.60
CA SER A 35 -1.48 17.08 0.69
C SER A 35 -2.60 16.95 1.73
N SER A 36 -3.78 17.54 1.48
CA SER A 36 -4.96 17.42 2.35
C SER A 36 -5.65 16.05 2.18
N PHE A 37 -5.45 15.40 1.03
CA PHE A 37 -6.09 14.16 0.57
C PHE A 37 -7.47 13.94 1.22
N PRO A 38 -8.45 14.83 0.92
CA PRO A 38 -9.78 14.73 1.46
C PRO A 38 -10.38 13.36 1.09
N ASN A 39 -10.95 12.67 2.08
CA ASN A 39 -11.53 11.33 1.95
C ASN A 39 -10.53 10.16 1.76
N PHE A 40 -9.31 10.26 2.31
CA PHE A 40 -8.32 9.17 2.35
C PHE A 40 -8.92 7.79 2.60
N ASP A 41 -9.69 7.63 3.68
CA ASP A 41 -10.27 6.35 4.08
C ASP A 41 -11.18 5.75 3.00
N ARG A 42 -11.99 6.58 2.33
CA ARG A 42 -12.88 6.12 1.24
C ARG A 42 -12.08 5.63 0.05
N VAL A 43 -11.09 6.41 -0.38
CA VAL A 43 -10.22 6.05 -1.52
C VAL A 43 -9.40 4.81 -1.20
N ALA A 44 -8.86 4.71 0.03
CA ALA A 44 -8.12 3.55 0.48
C ALA A 44 -9.00 2.28 0.49
N ALA A 45 -10.24 2.39 0.95
CA ALA A 45 -11.20 1.29 0.89
C ALA A 45 -11.46 0.82 -0.56
N ASP A 46 -11.77 1.76 -1.46
CA ASP A 46 -12.03 1.46 -2.87
C ASP A 46 -10.82 0.77 -3.55
N LEU A 47 -9.60 1.22 -3.24
CA LEU A 47 -8.38 0.64 -3.79
C LEU A 47 -8.13 -0.78 -3.25
N ILE A 48 -8.30 -0.99 -1.94
CA ILE A 48 -8.11 -2.32 -1.34
C ILE A 48 -9.11 -3.32 -1.92
N GLU A 49 -10.38 -2.92 -2.04
CA GLU A 49 -11.44 -3.78 -2.60
C GLU A 49 -11.22 -4.10 -4.08
N ARG A 50 -10.86 -3.11 -4.90
CA ARG A 50 -10.72 -3.28 -6.36
C ARG A 50 -9.49 -4.06 -6.77
N TYR A 51 -8.36 -3.82 -6.12
CA TYR A 51 -7.08 -4.39 -6.55
C TYR A 51 -6.76 -5.69 -5.82
N GLY A 52 -7.27 -5.89 -4.60
CA GLY A 52 -6.94 -7.04 -3.76
C GLY A 52 -5.46 -7.13 -3.43
N GLY A 53 -5.09 -8.02 -2.50
CA GLY A 53 -3.68 -8.25 -2.13
C GLY A 53 -3.01 -7.09 -1.37
N ILE A 54 -3.75 -6.05 -1.00
CA ILE A 54 -3.31 -4.92 -0.18
C ILE A 54 -3.92 -5.07 1.22
N SER A 55 -3.09 -5.24 2.25
CA SER A 55 -3.57 -5.43 3.64
C SER A 55 -3.92 -4.10 4.33
N ASN A 56 -3.22 -3.02 3.98
CA ASN A 56 -3.51 -1.66 4.41
C ASN A 56 -2.85 -0.65 3.46
N LEU A 57 -3.36 0.58 3.45
CA LEU A 57 -2.79 1.72 2.73
C LEU A 57 -2.33 2.78 3.73
N GLN A 58 -1.14 3.34 3.52
CA GLN A 58 -0.50 4.31 4.41
C GLN A 58 -0.23 5.63 3.69
N LEU A 59 -0.55 6.74 4.34
CA LEU A 59 -0.18 8.09 3.92
C LEU A 59 0.97 8.56 4.81
N ALA A 60 2.15 8.80 4.22
CA ALA A 60 3.37 9.12 4.98
C ALA A 60 4.09 10.38 4.47
N PRO A 61 3.50 11.58 4.58
CA PRO A 61 4.16 12.82 4.20
C PRO A 61 5.47 12.98 4.99
N ASN A 62 6.54 13.41 4.32
CA ASN A 62 7.89 13.51 4.90
C ASN A 62 8.42 12.20 5.51
N ALA A 63 7.91 11.06 5.04
CA ALA A 63 8.20 9.71 5.52
C ALA A 63 7.70 9.41 6.95
N VAL A 64 6.76 10.19 7.49
CA VAL A 64 6.09 9.89 8.76
C VAL A 64 4.64 9.52 8.48
N ILE A 65 4.21 8.32 8.88
CA ILE A 65 2.83 7.86 8.66
C ILE A 65 1.86 8.80 9.39
N SER A 66 1.04 9.53 8.65
CA SER A 66 0.02 10.43 9.18
C SER A 66 -1.39 9.83 9.14
N LYS A 67 -1.67 8.93 8.19
CA LYS A 67 -2.93 8.16 8.10
C LYS A 67 -2.67 6.73 7.66
N ILE A 68 -3.53 5.81 8.09
CA ILE A 68 -3.51 4.41 7.71
C ILE A 68 -4.93 3.86 7.64
N PHE A 69 -5.21 3.03 6.64
CA PHE A 69 -6.51 2.38 6.47
C PHE A 69 -6.35 0.89 6.14
N PRO A 70 -7.10 -0.02 6.78
CA PRO A 70 -7.97 0.23 7.93
C PRO A 70 -7.16 0.61 9.17
N LEU A 71 -7.68 1.52 9.99
CA LEU A 71 -7.00 1.93 11.23
C LEU A 71 -6.99 0.79 12.26
N LYS A 72 -8.10 0.05 12.36
CA LYS A 72 -8.25 -1.03 13.33
C LYS A 72 -7.18 -2.10 13.13
N GLY A 73 -6.39 -2.35 14.18
CA GLY A 73 -5.28 -3.31 14.15
C GLY A 73 -3.97 -2.79 13.55
N ASN A 74 -3.94 -1.53 13.08
CA ASN A 74 -2.74 -0.88 12.54
C ASN A 74 -2.43 0.46 13.23
N GLU A 75 -2.99 0.72 14.41
CA GLU A 75 -2.89 1.99 15.14
C GLU A 75 -1.45 2.36 15.46
N LEU A 76 -0.62 1.36 15.77
CA LEU A 76 0.80 1.52 16.09
C LEU A 76 1.64 2.03 14.92
N ALA A 77 1.12 1.97 13.69
CA ALA A 77 1.83 2.46 12.53
C ALA A 77 1.81 3.99 12.43
N VAL A 78 0.78 4.64 12.98
CA VAL A 78 0.64 6.11 12.91
C VAL A 78 1.76 6.77 13.71
N GLY A 79 2.46 7.73 13.09
CA GLY A 79 3.60 8.44 13.68
C GLY A 79 4.95 7.76 13.48
N LEU A 80 5.01 6.56 12.88
CA LEU A 80 6.29 5.93 12.56
C LEU A 80 7.04 6.70 11.45
N ASP A 81 8.31 6.99 11.70
CA ASP A 81 9.26 7.50 10.70
C ASP A 81 9.83 6.31 9.89
N LEU A 82 9.42 6.22 8.63
CA LEU A 82 9.82 5.16 7.70
C LEU A 82 11.33 5.16 7.43
N LYS A 83 12.03 6.28 7.63
CA LYS A 83 13.51 6.35 7.49
C LYS A 83 14.22 5.62 8.64
N LYS A 84 13.55 5.43 9.77
CA LYS A 84 14.10 4.81 11.00
C LYS A 84 13.54 3.41 11.26
N ILE A 85 12.70 2.89 10.37
CA ILE A 85 11.89 1.70 10.65
C ILE A 85 12.74 0.44 10.92
N LYS A 86 13.95 0.36 10.34
CA LYS A 86 14.89 -0.75 10.56
C LYS A 86 15.33 -0.88 12.02
N GLU A 87 15.40 0.23 12.75
CA GLU A 87 15.82 0.28 14.15
C GLU A 87 14.65 0.01 15.12
N LEU A 88 13.40 0.24 14.67
CA LEU A 88 12.19 0.14 15.48
C LEU A 88 11.48 -1.22 15.39
N LEU A 89 11.76 -1.99 14.33
CA LEU A 89 11.20 -3.34 14.10
C LEU A 89 11.35 -4.31 15.28
N PRO A 90 12.49 -4.37 15.99
CA PRO A 90 12.63 -5.26 17.16
C PRO A 90 11.68 -4.89 18.31
N LEU A 91 11.42 -3.58 18.51
CA LEU A 91 10.60 -3.08 19.62
C LEU A 91 9.10 -3.31 19.39
N LEU A 92 8.67 -3.29 18.13
CA LEU A 92 7.28 -3.57 17.75
C LEU A 92 6.91 -5.05 17.89
N ARG A 93 7.89 -5.96 17.79
CA ARG A 93 7.68 -7.42 17.96
C ARG A 93 7.58 -7.87 19.43
N LEU A 94 7.93 -7.00 20.38
CA LEU A 94 7.98 -7.32 21.81
C LEU A 94 6.72 -6.90 22.58
N ARG A 95 5.75 -6.26 21.92
CA ARG A 95 4.53 -5.71 22.54
C ARG A 95 3.23 -6.42 22.15
N SER A 96 3.31 -7.57 21.47
CA SER A 96 2.18 -8.42 21.08
C SER A 96 2.01 -9.61 22.00
#